data_AF-A0AAJ0MMH5-F1
#
_entry.id   AF-A0AAJ0MMH5-F1
#
_cell.length_a   1.000
_cell.length_b   1.000
_cell.length_c   1.000
_cell.angle_alpha   90.00
_cell.angle_beta   90.00
_cell.angle_gamma   90.00
#
_symmetry.space_group_name_H-M   'P 1'
#
loop_
_entity.id
_entity.type
_entity.pdbx_description
1 polymer ?
#
loop_
_entity_poly.entity_id
_entity_poly.type
_entity_poly.pdbx_seq_one_letter_code
_entity_poly.pdbx_strand_id
1 'polypeptide(L)'
;MPGILDTPKKARIKGALFAANFLKSELGYHQLTHRRIAGIFAVNVDTVDRINKDERQRTGPSENGETRGRKRKVTPKDCDKIIQLYEEYPDEAPDMPWVSQLQNACDKEASHETIMKAMRDHAGYNKRVACEKEYVSPRRCEERCSHCKILLEKYDQPDFLRIRYYPPSFWLWHCY
;
A
#
# COMPACT_ATOMS: atom_id res chain seq x y z
N MET A 1 10.13 22.15 19.72
CA MET A 1 9.70 23.49 19.27
C MET A 1 9.14 23.41 17.85
N PRO A 2 8.02 24.09 17.56
CA PRO A 2 7.12 23.76 16.45
C PRO A 2 7.68 24.20 15.10
N GLY A 3 7.36 23.42 14.06
CA GLY A 3 7.76 23.64 12.68
C GLY A 3 6.92 24.71 11.99
N ILE A 4 7.06 25.97 12.42
CA ILE A 4 6.31 27.11 11.89
C ILE A 4 7.21 27.86 10.89
N LEU A 5 7.39 27.27 9.72
CA LEU A 5 7.83 28.03 8.54
C LEU A 5 7.04 27.49 7.37
N ASP A 6 6.02 28.24 6.99
CA ASP A 6 5.22 27.93 5.81
C ASP A 6 6.16 27.75 4.62
N THR A 7 5.88 26.71 3.82
CA THR A 7 6.65 26.33 2.64
C THR A 7 6.97 27.53 1.72
N PRO A 8 6.04 28.48 1.47
CA PRO A 8 6.32 29.71 0.74
C PRO A 8 7.35 30.63 1.41
N LYS A 9 7.29 30.78 2.75
CA LYS A 9 8.22 31.64 3.50
C LYS A 9 9.63 31.07 3.47
N LYS A 10 9.77 29.74 3.60
CA LYS A 10 11.05 29.04 3.45
C LYS A 10 11.66 29.22 2.05
N ALA A 11 10.85 29.12 1.00
CA ALA A 11 11.30 29.31 -0.38
C ALA A 11 11.81 30.75 -0.63
N ARG A 12 11.12 31.76 -0.10
CA ARG A 12 11.55 33.17 -0.19
C ARG A 12 12.88 33.42 0.52
N ILE A 13 13.10 32.83 1.69
CA ILE A 13 14.39 32.90 2.41
C ILE A 13 15.50 32.22 1.59
N LYS A 14 15.23 31.05 0.98
CA LYS A 14 16.20 30.39 0.08
C LYS A 14 16.56 31.25 -1.13
N GLY A 15 15.58 31.89 -1.76
CA GLY A 15 15.83 32.83 -2.87
C GLY A 15 16.69 34.03 -2.45
N ALA A 16 16.43 34.59 -1.26
CA ALA A 16 17.24 35.68 -0.72
C ALA A 16 18.68 35.25 -0.38
N LEU A 17 18.87 34.04 0.15
CA LEU A 17 20.19 33.45 0.39
C LEU A 17 20.95 33.22 -0.93
N PHE A 18 20.27 32.70 -1.94
CA PHE A 18 20.85 32.51 -3.28
C PHE A 18 21.31 33.84 -3.87
N ALA A 19 20.45 34.86 -3.85
CA ALA A 19 20.80 36.20 -4.32
C ALA A 19 21.96 36.81 -3.53
N ALA A 20 21.99 36.65 -2.21
CA ALA A 20 23.08 37.13 -1.37
C ALA A 20 24.42 36.46 -1.70
N ASN A 21 24.43 35.14 -1.93
CA ASN A 21 25.61 34.39 -2.32
C ASN A 21 26.09 34.77 -3.73
N PHE A 22 25.17 34.98 -4.67
CA PHE A 22 25.48 35.45 -6.02
C PHE A 22 26.12 36.84 -6.01
N LEU A 23 25.50 37.81 -5.32
CA LEU A 23 26.04 39.18 -5.20
C LEU A 23 27.41 39.20 -4.50
N LYS A 24 27.64 38.30 -3.54
CA LYS A 24 28.92 38.17 -2.85
C LYS A 24 30.02 37.61 -3.77
N SER A 25 29.71 36.57 -4.55
CA SER A 25 30.68 35.86 -5.39
C SER A 25 31.00 36.61 -6.68
N GLU A 26 29.98 37.13 -7.37
CA GLU A 26 30.15 37.77 -8.69
C GLU A 26 30.50 39.25 -8.59
N LEU A 27 30.00 39.95 -7.57
CA LEU A 27 30.09 41.41 -7.48
C LEU A 27 30.80 41.92 -6.22
N GLY A 28 31.25 41.02 -5.32
CA GLY A 28 31.94 41.39 -4.08
C GLY A 28 31.06 42.16 -3.08
N TYR A 29 29.75 42.22 -3.27
CA TYR A 29 28.85 42.97 -2.39
C TYR A 29 28.46 42.15 -1.16
N HIS A 30 28.87 42.62 0.02
CA HIS A 30 28.58 41.97 1.31
C HIS A 30 27.36 42.52 2.06
N GLN A 31 26.45 43.22 1.37
CA GLN A 31 25.37 43.98 2.05
C GLN A 31 24.25 43.11 2.62
N LEU A 32 24.02 41.92 2.06
CA LEU A 32 22.98 40.97 2.47
C LEU A 32 23.58 39.87 3.35
N THR A 33 23.68 40.14 4.66
CA THR A 33 24.08 39.14 5.65
C THR A 33 22.88 38.31 6.11
N HIS A 34 23.12 37.12 6.67
CA HIS A 34 22.07 36.26 7.23
C HIS A 34 21.23 36.99 8.29
N ARG A 35 21.86 37.85 9.11
CA ARG A 35 21.16 38.69 10.10
C ARG A 35 20.18 39.67 9.45
N ARG A 36 20.54 40.23 8.29
CA ARG A 36 19.67 41.15 7.55
C ARG A 36 18.52 40.42 6.88
N ILE A 37 18.77 39.25 6.31
CA ILE A 37 17.74 38.36 5.76
C ILE A 37 16.76 37.95 6.87
N ALA A 38 17.27 37.57 8.04
CA ALA A 38 16.47 37.24 9.22
C ALA A 38 15.54 38.40 9.63
N GLY A 39 16.06 39.64 9.63
CA GLY A 39 15.28 40.84 9.89
C GLY A 39 14.17 41.09 8.85
N ILE A 40 14.47 40.95 7.55
CA ILE A 40 13.51 41.15 6.45
C ILE A 40 12.33 40.17 6.57
N PHE A 41 12.61 38.92 6.92
CA PHE A 41 11.57 37.88 6.99
C PHE A 41 11.00 37.68 8.39
N ALA A 42 11.39 38.49 9.37
CA ALA A 42 11.01 38.36 10.79
C ALA A 42 11.16 36.91 11.29
N VAL A 43 12.36 36.36 11.14
CA VAL A 43 12.74 35.02 11.61
C VAL A 43 14.03 35.09 12.42
N ASN A 44 14.29 34.10 13.27
CA ASN A 44 15.57 34.01 13.99
C ASN A 44 16.72 33.69 13.01
N VAL A 45 17.91 34.23 13.27
CA VAL A 45 19.12 34.01 12.46
C VAL A 45 19.45 32.53 12.35
N ASP A 46 19.33 31.78 13.45
CA ASP A 46 19.53 30.31 13.48
C ASP A 46 18.64 29.58 12.48
N THR A 47 17.47 30.14 12.19
CA THR A 47 16.54 29.55 11.23
C THR A 47 16.99 29.79 9.80
N VAL A 48 17.55 30.96 9.50
CA VAL A 48 18.17 31.25 8.20
C VAL A 48 19.39 30.34 8.00
N ASP A 49 20.23 30.19 9.01
CA ASP A 49 21.41 29.31 8.96
C ASP A 49 21.02 27.84 8.74
N ARG A 50 19.98 27.37 9.44
CA ARG A 50 19.44 26.03 9.25
C ARG A 50 18.88 25.85 7.83
N ILE A 51 18.20 26.84 7.27
CA ILE A 51 17.69 26.79 5.89
C ILE A 51 18.83 26.79 4.87
N ASN A 52 19.91 27.54 5.14
CA ASN A 52 21.11 27.60 4.30
C ASN A 52 21.85 26.25 4.27
N LYS A 53 21.94 25.58 5.43
CA LYS A 53 22.55 24.24 5.57
C LYS A 53 21.64 23.10 5.06
N ASP A 54 20.34 23.37 4.90
CA ASP A 54 19.37 22.38 4.45
C ASP A 54 19.41 22.24 2.91
N GLU A 55 20.43 21.52 2.43
CA GLU A 55 20.64 21.13 1.03
C GLU A 55 19.56 20.18 0.50
N ARG A 56 18.73 19.60 1.39
CA ARG A 56 17.68 18.67 1.00
C ARG A 56 16.60 19.43 0.23
N GLN A 57 16.71 19.44 -1.10
CA GLN A 57 15.54 19.60 -1.94
C GLN A 57 14.60 18.44 -1.61
N ARG A 58 13.43 18.73 -1.03
CA ARG A 58 12.36 17.73 -0.81
C ARG A 58 11.69 17.38 -2.14
N THR A 59 12.45 16.99 -3.16
CA THR A 59 11.95 16.60 -4.49
C THR A 59 12.03 15.10 -4.72
N GLY A 60 12.47 14.31 -3.74
CA GLY A 60 12.43 12.85 -3.78
C GLY A 60 11.62 12.26 -2.63
N PRO A 61 10.97 11.09 -2.81
CA PRO A 61 10.46 10.31 -1.70
C PRO A 61 11.62 10.04 -0.74
N SER A 62 11.49 10.53 0.50
CA SER A 62 12.49 10.32 1.53
C SER A 62 12.58 8.82 1.83
N GLU A 63 13.74 8.20 1.58
CA GLU A 63 14.04 6.82 2.04
C GLU A 63 13.87 6.69 3.56
N ASN A 64 14.07 7.79 4.29
CA ASN A 64 13.73 7.89 5.68
C ASN A 64 12.23 8.17 5.81
N GLY A 65 11.45 7.13 6.10
CA GLY A 65 10.01 7.24 6.36
C GLY A 65 9.68 8.32 7.38
N GLU A 66 8.48 8.90 7.26
CA GLU A 66 8.00 9.96 8.14
C GLU A 66 8.08 9.50 9.62
N THR A 67 9.00 10.08 10.37
CA THR A 67 9.24 9.76 11.79
C THR A 67 8.22 10.41 12.73
N ARG A 68 7.35 11.28 12.19
CA ARG A 68 6.25 11.91 12.91
C ARG A 68 4.99 11.07 12.79
N GLY A 69 4.36 10.78 13.93
CA GLY A 69 3.08 10.09 14.01
C GLY A 69 3.12 8.87 14.92
N ARG A 70 1.95 8.29 15.17
CA ARG A 70 1.84 7.03 15.91
C ARG A 70 2.43 5.91 15.04
N LYS A 71 3.35 5.13 15.61
CA LYS A 71 3.89 3.94 14.95
C LYS A 71 2.75 3.00 14.57
N ARG A 72 2.83 2.40 13.37
CA ARG A 72 1.86 1.40 12.91
C ARG A 72 1.86 0.22 13.89
N LYS A 73 0.68 -0.25 14.26
CA LYS A 73 0.52 -1.42 15.14
C LYS A 73 0.91 -2.72 14.44
N VAL A 74 0.58 -2.83 13.15
CA VAL A 74 0.91 -3.95 12.28
C VAL A 74 1.97 -3.47 11.28
N THR A 75 3.11 -4.13 11.25
CA THR A 75 4.23 -3.82 10.35
C THR A 75 4.22 -4.74 9.13
N PRO A 76 4.90 -4.37 8.02
CA PRO A 76 5.05 -5.25 6.85
C PRO A 76 5.57 -6.65 7.21
N LYS A 77 6.53 -6.74 8.14
CA LYS A 77 7.07 -8.02 8.63
C LYS A 77 6.04 -8.87 9.37
N ASP A 78 5.08 -8.23 10.05
CA ASP A 78 3.99 -8.96 10.70
C ASP A 78 3.04 -9.54 9.64
N CYS A 79 2.80 -8.81 8.54
CA CYS A 79 2.03 -9.30 7.40
C CYS A 79 2.74 -10.49 6.74
N ASP A 80 4.06 -10.44 6.55
CA ASP A 80 4.83 -11.56 5.97
C ASP A 80 4.69 -12.84 6.80
N LYS A 81 4.70 -12.72 8.14
CA LYS A 81 4.48 -13.86 9.04
C LYS A 81 3.06 -14.41 8.97
N ILE A 82 2.05 -13.56 8.79
CA ILE A 82 0.68 -14.01 8.55
C ILE A 82 0.62 -14.79 7.23
N ILE A 83 1.30 -14.32 6.18
CA ILE A 83 1.38 -15.03 4.89
C ILE A 83 2.05 -16.39 5.04
N GLN A 84 3.15 -16.48 5.79
CA GLN A 84 3.79 -17.77 6.10
C GLN A 84 2.83 -18.74 6.78
N LEU A 85 1.93 -18.24 7.63
CA LEU A 85 0.89 -19.06 8.26
C LEU A 85 -0.07 -19.69 7.24
N TYR A 86 -0.38 -18.98 6.14
CA TYR A 86 -1.15 -19.54 5.02
C TYR A 86 -0.38 -20.58 4.21
N GLU A 87 0.95 -20.49 4.18
CA GLU A 87 1.82 -21.47 3.49
C GLU A 87 2.00 -22.73 4.34
N GLU A 88 2.12 -22.58 5.66
CA GLU A 88 2.30 -23.69 6.62
C GLU A 88 1.00 -24.46 6.86
N TYR A 89 -0.14 -23.76 6.94
CA TYR A 89 -1.45 -24.35 7.24
C TYR A 89 -2.50 -23.92 6.20
N PRO A 90 -2.40 -24.43 4.96
CA PRO A 90 -3.24 -23.97 3.84
C PRO A 90 -4.74 -24.23 4.05
N ASP A 91 -5.09 -25.26 4.83
CA ASP A 91 -6.48 -25.64 5.09
C ASP A 91 -7.08 -24.93 6.31
N GLU A 92 -6.27 -24.64 7.34
CA GLU A 92 -6.74 -24.08 8.61
C GLU A 92 -6.61 -22.55 8.67
N ALA A 93 -5.55 -21.99 8.07
CA ALA A 93 -5.30 -20.55 8.09
C ALA A 93 -6.41 -19.69 7.47
N PRO A 94 -7.04 -20.08 6.33
CA PRO A 94 -8.14 -19.31 5.75
C PRO A 94 -9.37 -19.20 6.64
N ASP A 95 -9.64 -20.22 7.46
CA ASP A 95 -10.81 -20.27 8.33
C ASP A 95 -10.58 -19.55 9.66
N MET A 96 -9.32 -19.29 10.03
CA MET A 96 -8.99 -18.53 11.22
C MET A 96 -9.39 -17.05 11.11
N PRO A 97 -9.96 -16.45 12.18
CA PRO A 97 -10.16 -15.00 12.23
C PRO A 97 -8.83 -14.24 12.14
N TRP A 98 -8.83 -13.09 11.46
CA TRP A 98 -7.64 -12.23 11.30
C TRP A 98 -6.92 -11.91 12.61
N VAL A 99 -7.68 -11.69 13.70
CA VAL A 99 -7.11 -11.40 15.03
C VAL A 99 -6.32 -12.61 15.54
N SER A 100 -6.88 -13.82 15.41
CA SER A 100 -6.22 -15.07 15.79
C SER A 100 -4.99 -15.33 14.93
N GLN A 101 -5.05 -15.04 13.62
CA GLN A 101 -3.90 -15.19 12.73
C GLN A 101 -2.74 -14.27 13.15
N LEU A 102 -3.00 -12.99 13.45
CA LEU A 102 -1.95 -12.08 13.92
C LEU A 102 -1.40 -12.52 15.28
N GLN A 103 -2.28 -12.96 16.19
CA GLN A 103 -1.88 -13.45 17.50
C GLN A 103 -0.97 -14.69 17.38
N ASN A 104 -1.35 -15.65 16.55
CA ASN A 104 -0.56 -16.87 16.31
C ASN A 104 0.76 -16.57 15.59
N ALA A 105 0.77 -15.65 14.62
CA ALA A 105 1.96 -15.32 13.82
C ALA A 105 2.99 -14.49 14.61
N CYS A 106 2.52 -13.57 15.44
CA CYS A 106 3.31 -12.44 15.91
C CYS A 106 3.17 -12.13 17.40
N ASP A 107 2.29 -12.82 18.13
CA ASP A 107 1.93 -12.53 19.53
C ASP A 107 1.56 -11.04 19.73
N LYS A 108 0.65 -10.56 18.87
CA LYS A 108 0.22 -9.15 18.81
C LYS A 108 -1.28 -9.03 18.68
N GLU A 109 -1.81 -8.05 19.38
CA GLU A 109 -3.21 -7.66 19.29
C GLU A 109 -3.42 -6.39 18.46
N ALA A 110 -4.26 -6.50 17.43
CA ALA A 110 -4.77 -5.37 16.67
C ALA A 110 -6.24 -5.61 16.30
N SER A 111 -6.98 -4.54 16.02
CA SER A 111 -8.37 -4.69 15.57
C SER A 111 -8.41 -5.36 14.19
N HIS A 112 -9.46 -6.13 13.95
CA HIS A 112 -9.72 -6.79 12.67
C HIS A 112 -9.53 -5.86 11.47
N GLU A 113 -10.11 -4.65 11.51
CA GLU A 113 -9.98 -3.66 10.44
C GLU A 113 -8.53 -3.20 10.21
N THR A 114 -7.75 -3.06 11.29
CA THR A 114 -6.33 -2.67 11.19
C THR A 114 -5.53 -3.76 10.48
N ILE A 115 -5.78 -5.02 10.80
CA ILE A 115 -5.10 -6.18 10.20
C ILE A 115 -5.50 -6.30 8.74
N MET A 116 -6.80 -6.29 8.44
CA MET A 116 -7.32 -6.39 7.08
C MET A 116 -6.77 -5.27 6.19
N LYS A 117 -6.74 -4.03 6.69
CA LYS A 117 -6.15 -2.91 5.95
C LYS A 117 -4.65 -3.12 5.72
N ALA A 118 -3.90 -3.54 6.73
CA ALA A 118 -2.46 -3.77 6.60
C ALA A 118 -2.14 -4.90 5.61
N MET A 119 -2.90 -5.99 5.63
CA MET A 119 -2.75 -7.12 4.70
C MET A 119 -3.12 -6.73 3.26
N ARG A 120 -4.17 -5.92 3.10
CA ARG A 120 -4.57 -5.38 1.80
C ARG A 120 -3.50 -4.45 1.22
N ASP A 121 -2.99 -3.53 2.02
CA ASP A 121 -2.00 -2.54 1.60
C ASP A 121 -0.62 -3.17 1.29
N HIS A 122 -0.25 -4.23 2.02
CA HIS A 122 1.05 -4.89 1.87
C HIS A 122 1.08 -5.96 0.78
N ALA A 123 0.09 -6.86 0.77
CA ALA A 123 0.12 -8.07 -0.06
C ALA A 123 -1.12 -8.21 -0.97
N GLY A 124 -1.99 -7.19 -1.04
CA GLY A 124 -3.16 -7.21 -1.91
C GLY A 124 -4.22 -8.23 -1.49
N TYR A 125 -4.14 -8.77 -0.27
CA TYR A 125 -5.14 -9.71 0.25
C TYR A 125 -6.47 -8.97 0.41
N ASN A 126 -7.43 -9.37 -0.43
CA ASN A 126 -8.82 -9.00 -0.27
C ASN A 126 -9.56 -10.24 0.22
N LYS A 127 -10.52 -10.06 1.15
CA LYS A 127 -11.41 -11.16 1.57
C LYS A 127 -12.14 -11.67 0.33
N ARG A 128 -11.77 -12.86 -0.15
CA ARG A 128 -12.53 -13.56 -1.17
C ARG A 128 -13.74 -14.16 -0.47
N VAL A 129 -14.93 -13.90 -1.00
CA VAL A 129 -16.13 -14.63 -0.58
C VAL A 129 -15.97 -16.05 -1.11
N ALA A 130 -16.02 -17.04 -0.23
CA ALA A 130 -16.00 -18.43 -0.66
C ALA A 130 -17.18 -18.65 -1.63
N CYS A 131 -16.91 -19.22 -2.80
CA CYS A 131 -18.00 -19.58 -3.70
C CYS A 131 -18.79 -20.72 -3.07
N GLU A 132 -20.10 -20.54 -2.90
CA GLU A 132 -20.99 -21.65 -2.59
C GLU A 132 -20.91 -22.67 -3.72
N LYS A 133 -20.47 -23.88 -3.39
CA LYS A 133 -20.45 -25.01 -4.32
C LYS A 133 -21.32 -26.10 -3.73
N GLU A 134 -22.19 -26.66 -4.56
CA GLU A 134 -22.93 -27.86 -4.18
C GLU A 134 -21.96 -29.00 -3.87
N TYR A 135 -22.25 -29.75 -2.82
CA TYR A 135 -21.48 -30.94 -2.49
C TYR A 135 -21.57 -31.96 -3.63
N VAL A 136 -20.41 -32.46 -4.06
CA VAL A 136 -20.30 -33.52 -5.07
C VAL A 136 -19.67 -34.73 -4.40
N SER A 137 -20.34 -35.88 -4.47
CA SER A 137 -19.80 -37.12 -3.92
C SER A 137 -18.51 -37.52 -4.64
N PRO A 138 -17.57 -38.23 -3.98
CA PRO A 138 -16.28 -38.63 -4.59
C PRO A 138 -16.46 -39.36 -5.93
N ARG A 139 -17.41 -40.30 -5.99
CA ARG A 139 -17.77 -41.03 -7.21
C ARG A 139 -18.20 -40.09 -8.35
N ARG A 140 -19.06 -39.11 -8.06
CA ARG A 140 -19.55 -38.17 -9.08
C ARG A 140 -18.44 -37.20 -9.53
N CYS A 141 -17.46 -36.94 -8.67
CA CYS A 141 -16.24 -36.21 -9.02
C CYS A 141 -15.39 -37.01 -10.03
N GLU A 142 -15.14 -38.30 -9.77
CA GLU A 142 -14.41 -39.19 -10.67
C GLU A 142 -15.10 -39.35 -12.02
N GLU A 143 -16.42 -39.53 -12.03
CA GLU A 143 -17.24 -39.60 -13.25
C GLU A 143 -17.11 -38.29 -14.06
N ARG A 144 -17.19 -37.13 -13.41
CA ARG A 144 -17.00 -35.81 -14.04
C ARG A 144 -15.59 -35.66 -14.62
N CYS A 145 -14.55 -35.99 -13.87
CA CYS A 145 -13.18 -35.91 -14.34
C CYS A 145 -12.94 -36.83 -15.55
N SER A 146 -13.45 -38.05 -15.51
CA SER A 146 -13.34 -39.01 -16.62
C SER A 146 -14.07 -38.52 -17.86
N HIS A 147 -15.29 -37.99 -17.69
CA HIS A 147 -16.05 -37.40 -18.79
C HIS A 147 -15.34 -36.20 -19.42
N CYS A 148 -14.77 -35.30 -18.61
CA CYS A 148 -13.99 -34.16 -19.10
C CYS A 148 -12.75 -34.59 -19.88
N LYS A 149 -12.03 -35.64 -19.44
CA LYS A 149 -10.88 -36.19 -20.17
C LYS A 149 -11.29 -36.71 -21.55
N ILE A 150 -12.37 -37.49 -21.62
CA ILE A 150 -12.92 -38.00 -22.88
C ILE A 150 -13.33 -36.85 -23.81
N LEU A 151 -13.95 -35.79 -23.27
CA LEU A 151 -14.34 -34.62 -24.07
C LEU A 151 -13.13 -33.84 -24.59
N LEU A 152 -12.09 -33.67 -23.77
CA LEU A 152 -10.86 -33.00 -24.19
C LEU A 152 -10.14 -33.79 -25.29
N GLU A 153 -10.05 -35.11 -25.16
CA GLU A 153 -9.45 -35.99 -26.19
C GLU A 153 -10.26 -36.00 -27.48
N LYS A 154 -11.59 -35.94 -27.38
CA LYS A 154 -12.51 -35.98 -28.53
C LYS A 154 -12.60 -34.65 -29.28
N TYR A 155 -12.42 -33.52 -28.59
CA TYR A 155 -12.52 -32.17 -29.14
C TYR A 155 -11.20 -31.43 -28.97
N ASP A 156 -10.15 -31.94 -29.63
CA ASP A 156 -8.78 -31.38 -29.61
C ASP A 156 -8.67 -30.08 -30.46
N GLN A 157 -9.71 -29.78 -31.24
CA GLN A 157 -9.89 -28.51 -31.98
C GLN A 157 -11.17 -27.80 -31.50
N PRO A 158 -11.31 -26.48 -31.72
CA PRO A 158 -12.45 -25.68 -31.24
C PRO A 158 -13.77 -25.97 -31.98
N ASP A 159 -14.15 -27.23 -32.11
CA ASP A 159 -15.45 -27.69 -32.59
C ASP A 159 -16.58 -27.48 -31.56
N PHE A 160 -16.26 -26.88 -30.40
CA PHE A 160 -17.25 -26.47 -29.40
C PHE A 160 -18.32 -25.53 -29.96
N LEU A 161 -18.05 -24.85 -31.09
CA LEU A 161 -19.02 -24.03 -31.82
C LEU A 161 -20.19 -24.83 -32.43
N ARG A 162 -20.06 -26.16 -32.54
CA ARG A 162 -21.13 -27.05 -33.05
C ARG A 162 -21.97 -27.68 -31.95
N ILE A 163 -21.57 -27.56 -30.68
CA ILE A 163 -22.32 -28.07 -29.55
C ILE A 163 -23.45 -27.08 -29.24
N ARG A 164 -24.69 -27.40 -29.64
CA ARG A 164 -25.86 -26.66 -29.18
C ARG A 164 -26.06 -26.93 -27.69
N TYR A 165 -25.55 -26.04 -26.86
CA TYR A 165 -25.88 -26.04 -25.44
C TYR A 165 -27.28 -25.47 -25.27
N TYR A 166 -28.23 -26.33 -24.90
CA TYR A 166 -29.55 -25.90 -24.43
C TYR A 166 -29.50 -25.89 -22.90
N PRO A 167 -29.21 -24.75 -22.25
CA PRO A 167 -29.37 -24.68 -20.81
C PRO A 167 -30.84 -24.94 -20.47
N PRO A 168 -31.15 -25.77 -19.46
CA PRO A 168 -32.50 -25.87 -18.95
C PRO A 168 -32.88 -24.51 -18.35
N SER A 169 -33.68 -23.77 -19.13
CA SER A 169 -34.67 -22.77 -18.70
C SER A 169 -34.36 -21.95 -17.44
N PHE A 170 -33.88 -20.72 -17.64
CA PHE A 170 -34.01 -19.63 -16.67
C PHE A 170 -35.46 -19.07 -16.76
N TRP A 171 -36.43 -19.79 -16.19
CA TRP A 171 -37.71 -19.17 -15.83
C TRP A 171 -37.56 -18.61 -14.43
N LEU A 172 -37.32 -17.31 -14.34
CA LEU A 172 -37.87 -16.43 -13.30
C LEU A 172 -37.65 -14.99 -13.77
N TRP A 173 -38.57 -14.58 -14.63
CA TRP A 173 -38.99 -13.20 -14.80
C TRP A 173 -39.48 -12.64 -13.46
N HIS A 174 -39.16 -11.37 -13.22
CA HIS A 174 -39.81 -10.43 -12.31
C HIS A 174 -41.02 -10.95 -11.51
N CYS A 175 -40.88 -10.99 -10.19
CA CYS A 175 -41.93 -10.58 -9.26
C CYS A 175 -41.27 -9.84 -8.09
N TYR A 176 -41.73 -8.60 -7.90
CA TYR A 176 -41.60 -7.65 -6.80
C TYR A 176 -40.88 -8.06 -5.51
#